data_AF-B4Q5Q0-F1
#
_entry.id   AF-B4Q5Q0-F1
#
_cell.length_a   1.000
_cell.length_b   1.000
_cell.length_c   1.000
_cell.angle_alpha   90.00
_cell.angle_beta   90.00
_cell.angle_gamma   90.00
#
_symmetry.space_group_name_H-M   'P 1'
#
loop_
_entity.id
_entity.type
_entity.pdbx_description
1 polymer ?
#
loop_
_entity_poly.entity_id
_entity_poly.type
_entity_poly.pdbx_seq_one_letter_code
_entity_poly.pdbx_strand_id
1 'polypeptide(L)'
;MAFKLWERFSQADNVFQALRPLTFISLLGLAPFRLNLNPRKEVQTSKFSFFAGIVHFLFFVLCFGISVMEGDSIIGYFFQTNITRFSDGTLRLTGILAMSTIFGFAMFKRQRLVSIIQNNIVVDEIFVRLGMKLDYRRILLSSFLISLGMLLFNVIYLCVSYSLLVSATISPSFVTFTTFALPHINISLMVFKFLCTTDLARSRFSMLNEILQDILDAHIEQLSALELSPMHSVVNHRRYSHRLRNLISTPMKRYSVTSVIRLNPEYAIKQVSNIHNLLCDICQTIEEYFTYPLLGIIAISFLFILFDDFYILEAILNPKRLDVFEADEFFAFFLMQLIWYIVIIVLIVEGSSRTILHSSYTAAIVHKILNITDDPELRDRLFRLSLQLSHRKVLFTAAGLFRLDRTLIFTITGAATCYLIILIQFRFTHHMDDTSSNSTNHLHSIHLGD
;
A
#
# COMPACT_ATOMS: atom_id res chain seq x y z
N MET A 1 13.70 19.40 -26.85
CA MET A 1 12.28 19.03 -27.04
C MET A 1 11.75 18.19 -25.88
N ALA A 2 12.48 17.18 -25.41
CA ALA A 2 12.13 16.35 -24.23
C ALA A 2 11.88 17.15 -22.92
N PHE A 3 12.70 18.17 -22.63
CA PHE A 3 12.54 19.00 -21.42
C PHE A 3 11.21 19.78 -21.39
N LYS A 4 10.81 20.42 -22.51
CA LYS A 4 9.51 21.10 -22.63
C LYS A 4 8.32 20.13 -22.60
N LEU A 5 8.52 18.90 -23.10
CA LEU A 5 7.53 17.81 -23.01
C LEU A 5 7.35 17.32 -21.57
N TRP A 6 8.45 17.15 -20.83
CA TRP A 6 8.45 16.82 -19.40
C TRP A 6 7.82 17.93 -18.55
N GLU A 7 8.09 19.19 -18.87
CA GLU A 7 7.51 20.34 -18.18
C GLU A 7 5.99 20.42 -18.39
N ARG A 8 5.49 20.17 -19.61
CA ARG A 8 4.05 20.02 -19.89
C ARG A 8 3.42 18.81 -19.21
N PHE A 9 4.13 17.69 -19.14
CA PHE A 9 3.63 16.47 -18.50
C PHE A 9 3.56 16.59 -16.98
N SER A 10 4.50 17.33 -16.38
CA SER A 10 4.63 17.52 -14.93
C SER A 10 3.80 18.67 -14.37
N GLN A 11 3.24 19.55 -15.22
CA GLN A 11 2.28 20.55 -14.77
C GLN A 11 0.93 19.91 -14.39
N ALA A 12 0.51 20.17 -13.16
CA ALA A 12 -0.80 19.81 -12.63
C ALA A 12 -1.34 20.99 -11.82
N ASP A 13 -2.51 21.48 -12.22
CA ASP A 13 -3.20 22.60 -11.57
C ASP A 13 -4.41 22.15 -10.75
N ASN A 14 -4.81 20.89 -10.88
CA ASN A 14 -5.99 20.31 -10.23
C ASN A 14 -5.78 18.83 -9.86
N VAL A 15 -6.55 18.32 -8.89
CA VAL A 15 -6.56 16.89 -8.46
C VAL A 15 -6.64 15.92 -9.64
N PHE A 16 -7.45 16.24 -10.65
CA PHE A 16 -7.62 15.42 -11.84
C PHE A 16 -6.34 15.27 -12.66
N GLN A 17 -5.61 16.37 -12.82
CA GLN A 17 -4.33 16.33 -13.52
C GLN A 17 -3.27 15.61 -12.68
N ALA A 18 -3.35 15.71 -11.35
CA ALA A 18 -2.47 14.99 -10.44
C ALA A 18 -2.69 13.47 -10.46
N LEU A 19 -3.90 13.00 -10.77
CA LEU A 19 -4.25 11.58 -10.86
C LEU A 19 -4.20 11.02 -12.30
N ARG A 20 -3.52 11.70 -13.23
CA ARG A 20 -3.33 11.18 -14.62
C ARG A 20 -2.82 9.74 -14.68
N PRO A 21 -1.84 9.28 -13.87
CA PRO A 21 -1.42 7.88 -13.86
C PRO A 21 -2.57 6.89 -13.64
N LEU A 22 -3.53 7.24 -12.77
CA LEU A 22 -4.73 6.46 -12.49
C LEU A 22 -5.67 6.36 -13.69
N THR A 23 -5.67 7.36 -14.59
CA THR A 23 -6.43 7.31 -15.86
C THR A 23 -5.83 6.37 -16.89
N PHE A 24 -4.52 6.11 -16.89
CA PHE A 24 -3.96 5.09 -17.77
C PHE A 24 -4.44 3.68 -17.39
N ILE A 25 -4.66 3.43 -16.09
CA ILE A 25 -5.26 2.19 -15.58
C ILE A 25 -6.73 2.04 -16.01
N SER A 26 -7.40 3.16 -16.31
CA SER A 26 -8.75 3.10 -16.89
C SER A 26 -8.79 2.42 -18.26
N LEU A 27 -7.69 2.43 -19.03
CA LEU A 27 -7.60 1.74 -20.32
C LEU A 27 -7.65 0.22 -20.15
N LEU A 28 -7.11 -0.30 -19.05
CA LEU A 28 -7.14 -1.71 -18.68
C LEU A 28 -8.46 -2.13 -17.99
N GLY A 29 -9.39 -1.18 -17.81
CA GLY A 29 -10.72 -1.41 -17.25
C GLY A 29 -10.81 -1.50 -15.72
N LEU A 30 -9.70 -1.28 -15.02
CA LEU A 30 -9.62 -1.41 -13.55
C LEU A 30 -9.95 -0.11 -12.81
N ALA A 31 -10.18 0.99 -13.54
CA ALA A 31 -10.49 2.30 -12.99
C ALA A 31 -11.54 3.02 -13.88
N PRO A 32 -12.83 2.64 -13.82
CA PRO A 32 -13.82 3.09 -14.80
C PRO A 32 -14.37 4.49 -14.55
N PHE A 33 -13.48 5.48 -14.49
CA PHE A 33 -13.83 6.89 -14.44
C PHE A 33 -13.19 7.64 -15.61
N ARG A 34 -13.92 8.64 -16.12
CA ARG A 34 -13.43 9.62 -17.08
C ARG A 34 -13.33 10.96 -16.35
N LEU A 35 -12.13 11.52 -16.35
CA LEU A 35 -11.91 12.86 -15.84
C LEU A 35 -12.35 13.84 -16.93
N ASN A 36 -13.54 14.42 -16.78
CA ASN A 36 -13.99 15.48 -17.68
C ASN A 36 -13.58 16.82 -17.06
N LEU A 37 -12.78 17.62 -17.77
CA LEU A 37 -12.40 18.98 -17.35
C LEU A 37 -13.56 19.98 -17.49
N ASN A 38 -14.79 19.56 -17.18
CA ASN A 38 -15.92 20.48 -17.16
C ASN A 38 -15.75 21.49 -16.02
N PRO A 39 -16.23 22.73 -16.16
CA PRO A 39 -16.14 23.77 -15.13
C PRO A 39 -16.81 23.38 -13.80
N ARG A 40 -17.65 22.33 -13.79
CA ARG A 40 -18.32 21.78 -12.59
C ARG A 40 -17.47 20.80 -11.76
N LYS A 41 -16.24 20.46 -12.18
CA LYS A 41 -15.36 19.48 -11.49
C LYS A 41 -16.03 18.12 -11.18
N GLU A 42 -16.96 17.68 -12.02
CA GLU A 42 -17.66 16.39 -11.83
C GLU A 42 -16.88 15.22 -12.44
N VAL A 43 -16.71 14.14 -11.67
CA VAL A 43 -16.13 12.88 -12.15
C VAL A 43 -17.26 11.97 -12.62
N GLN A 44 -17.20 11.55 -13.88
CA GLN A 44 -18.20 10.64 -14.46
C GLN A 44 -17.59 9.27 -14.71
N THR A 45 -18.40 8.22 -14.64
CA THR A 45 -17.94 6.85 -14.93
C THR A 45 -17.76 6.64 -16.43
N SER A 46 -16.64 6.06 -16.86
CA SER A 46 -16.34 5.82 -18.27
C SER A 46 -17.00 4.53 -18.75
N LYS A 47 -17.95 4.61 -19.69
CA LYS A 47 -18.56 3.43 -20.34
C LYS A 47 -17.51 2.58 -21.06
N PHE A 48 -16.50 3.22 -21.67
CA PHE A 48 -15.41 2.54 -22.36
C PHE A 48 -14.58 1.69 -21.40
N SER A 49 -14.15 2.27 -20.27
CA SER A 49 -13.34 1.54 -19.28
C SER A 49 -14.12 0.39 -18.65
N PHE A 50 -15.44 0.57 -18.43
CA PHE A 50 -16.29 -0.52 -17.99
C PHE A 50 -16.31 -1.69 -18.97
N PHE A 51 -16.51 -1.42 -20.27
CA PHE A 51 -16.46 -2.44 -21.31
C PHE A 51 -15.07 -3.10 -21.42
N ALA A 52 -14.00 -2.30 -21.41
CA ALA A 52 -12.63 -2.80 -21.42
C ALA A 52 -12.34 -3.74 -20.24
N GLY A 53 -12.89 -3.44 -19.05
CA GLY A 53 -12.77 -4.31 -17.88
C GLY A 53 -13.48 -5.65 -18.05
N ILE A 54 -14.65 -5.67 -18.71
CA ILE A 54 -15.37 -6.91 -19.01
C ILE A 54 -14.56 -7.74 -20.00
N VAL A 55 -14.08 -7.12 -21.07
CA VAL A 55 -13.24 -7.81 -22.07
C VAL A 55 -11.98 -8.38 -21.43
N HIS A 56 -11.30 -7.61 -20.58
CA HIS A 56 -10.09 -8.05 -19.86
C HIS A 56 -10.39 -9.23 -18.92
N PHE A 57 -11.49 -9.17 -18.16
CA PHE A 57 -11.90 -10.27 -17.28
C PHE A 57 -12.25 -11.54 -18.08
N LEU A 58 -13.02 -11.41 -19.17
CA LEU A 58 -13.38 -12.53 -20.03
C LEU A 58 -12.15 -13.15 -20.70
N PHE A 59 -11.20 -12.32 -21.14
CA PHE A 59 -9.92 -12.78 -21.69
C PHE A 59 -9.15 -13.61 -20.67
N PHE A 60 -9.04 -13.14 -19.42
CA PHE A 60 -8.40 -13.91 -18.35
C PHE A 60 -9.10 -15.25 -18.10
N VAL A 61 -10.45 -15.27 -18.01
CA VAL A 61 -11.22 -16.50 -17.79
C VAL A 61 -11.02 -17.49 -18.95
N LEU A 62 -10.96 -17.01 -20.18
CA LEU A 62 -10.71 -17.84 -21.36
C LEU A 62 -9.30 -18.46 -21.34
N CYS A 63 -8.27 -17.64 -21.10
CA CYS A 63 -6.90 -18.15 -20.97
C CYS A 63 -6.77 -19.15 -19.81
N PHE A 64 -7.41 -18.86 -18.68
CA PHE A 64 -7.43 -19.76 -17.53
C PHE A 64 -8.11 -21.10 -17.87
N GLY A 65 -9.27 -21.06 -18.53
CA GLY A 65 -9.98 -22.27 -18.95
C GLY A 65 -9.14 -23.15 -19.88
N ILE A 66 -8.47 -22.55 -20.87
CA ILE A 66 -7.59 -23.28 -21.81
C ILE A 66 -6.40 -23.90 -21.07
N SER A 67 -5.71 -23.15 -20.21
CA SER A 67 -4.58 -23.65 -19.42
C SER A 67 -4.98 -24.80 -18.47
N VAL A 68 -6.20 -24.79 -17.95
CA VAL A 68 -6.73 -25.92 -17.16
C VAL A 68 -7.01 -27.14 -18.02
N MET A 69 -7.59 -26.95 -19.22
CA MET A 69 -7.88 -28.06 -20.14
C MET A 69 -6.62 -28.75 -20.67
N GLU A 70 -5.56 -27.98 -20.93
CA GLU A 70 -4.27 -28.49 -21.39
C GLU A 70 -3.48 -29.15 -20.26
N GLY A 71 -3.85 -28.92 -18.99
CA GLY A 71 -3.15 -29.44 -17.82
C GLY A 71 -1.84 -28.68 -17.50
N ASP A 72 -1.43 -27.75 -18.35
CA ASP A 72 -0.20 -26.98 -18.21
C ASP A 72 -0.24 -26.02 -17.01
N SER A 73 0.75 -26.14 -16.12
CA SER A 73 1.11 -25.12 -15.14
C SER A 73 2.60 -24.99 -15.00
N ILE A 74 3.03 -23.76 -14.71
CA ILE A 74 4.44 -23.46 -14.44
C ILE A 74 4.98 -24.31 -13.30
N ILE A 75 4.20 -24.51 -12.24
CA ILE A 75 4.59 -25.32 -11.08
C ILE A 75 4.60 -26.82 -11.40
N GLY A 76 3.67 -27.29 -12.26
CA GLY A 76 3.60 -28.68 -12.70
C GLY A 76 4.78 -29.11 -13.57
N TYR A 77 5.50 -28.18 -14.20
CA TYR A 77 6.74 -28.50 -14.92
C TYR A 77 7.90 -28.83 -13.97
N PHE A 78 7.94 -28.24 -12.77
CA PHE A 78 9.05 -28.42 -11.84
C PHE A 78 8.90 -29.62 -10.91
N PHE A 79 7.67 -30.01 -10.55
CA PHE A 79 7.43 -31.17 -9.68
C PHE A 79 6.15 -31.93 -10.02
N GLN A 80 6.25 -33.26 -10.03
CA GLN A 80 5.10 -34.19 -10.14
C GLN A 80 4.83 -34.94 -8.84
N THR A 81 4.68 -34.22 -7.72
CA THR A 81 4.33 -34.81 -6.42
C THR A 81 2.88 -34.52 -6.05
N ASN A 82 2.27 -35.30 -5.15
CA ASN A 82 0.91 -35.02 -4.67
C ASN A 82 0.79 -33.65 -4.00
N ILE A 83 1.86 -33.19 -3.33
CA ILE A 83 1.92 -31.88 -2.66
C ILE A 83 1.93 -30.75 -3.69
N THR A 84 2.69 -30.90 -4.77
CA THR A 84 2.80 -29.88 -5.83
C THR A 84 1.54 -29.80 -6.66
N ARG A 85 0.87 -30.93 -6.92
CA ARG A 85 -0.47 -30.94 -7.55
C ARG A 85 -1.53 -30.25 -6.68
N PHE A 86 -1.50 -30.49 -5.36
CA PHE A 86 -2.40 -29.82 -4.43
C PHE A 86 -2.11 -28.31 -4.33
N SER A 87 -0.82 -27.94 -4.25
CA SER A 87 -0.36 -26.55 -4.24
C SER A 87 -0.78 -25.83 -5.52
N ASP A 88 -0.47 -26.39 -6.69
CA ASP A 88 -0.86 -25.83 -8.00
C ASP A 88 -2.38 -25.65 -8.13
N GLY A 89 -3.17 -26.66 -7.73
CA GLY A 89 -4.63 -26.55 -7.70
C GLY A 89 -5.13 -25.42 -6.78
N THR A 90 -4.53 -25.29 -5.60
CA THR A 90 -4.86 -24.22 -4.63
C THR A 90 -4.49 -22.84 -5.17
N LEU A 91 -3.33 -22.72 -5.82
CA LEU A 91 -2.85 -21.47 -6.40
C LEU A 91 -3.70 -21.03 -7.61
N ARG A 92 -4.11 -21.98 -8.46
CA ARG A 92 -5.05 -21.71 -9.55
C ARG A 92 -6.41 -21.23 -9.03
N LEU A 93 -6.98 -21.91 -8.04
CA LEU A 93 -8.26 -21.53 -7.42
C LEU A 93 -8.19 -20.13 -6.81
N THR A 94 -7.16 -19.87 -6.02
CA THR A 94 -6.99 -18.59 -5.34
C THR A 94 -6.73 -17.45 -6.33
N GLY A 95 -6.01 -17.70 -7.43
CA GLY A 95 -5.82 -16.75 -8.53
C GLY A 95 -7.14 -16.30 -9.19
N ILE A 96 -8.06 -17.22 -9.47
CA ILE A 96 -9.39 -16.88 -10.00
C ILE A 96 -10.19 -16.04 -8.99
N LEU A 97 -10.17 -16.43 -7.72
CA LEU A 97 -10.88 -15.71 -6.66
C LEU A 97 -10.32 -14.28 -6.51
N ALA A 98 -9.01 -14.10 -6.58
CA ALA A 98 -8.37 -12.78 -6.61
C ALA A 98 -8.86 -11.94 -7.79
N MET A 99 -8.83 -12.49 -9.00
CA MET A 99 -9.22 -11.75 -10.19
C MET A 99 -10.70 -11.39 -10.16
N SER A 100 -11.56 -12.33 -9.75
CA SER A 100 -12.99 -12.11 -9.60
C SER A 100 -13.30 -11.00 -8.59
N THR A 101 -12.58 -10.97 -7.46
CA THR A 101 -12.73 -9.90 -6.46
C THR A 101 -12.19 -8.56 -6.97
N ILE A 102 -11.01 -8.53 -7.60
CA ILE A 102 -10.41 -7.32 -8.17
C ILE A 102 -11.33 -6.66 -9.21
N PHE A 103 -11.78 -7.43 -10.21
CA PHE A 103 -12.65 -6.89 -11.27
C PHE A 103 -14.07 -6.61 -10.76
N GLY A 104 -14.63 -7.48 -9.90
CA GLY A 104 -15.94 -7.25 -9.29
C GLY A 104 -15.98 -5.93 -8.52
N PHE A 105 -15.01 -5.67 -7.65
CA PHE A 105 -14.95 -4.40 -6.90
C PHE A 105 -14.64 -3.20 -7.79
N ALA A 106 -13.78 -3.37 -8.80
CA ALA A 106 -13.52 -2.31 -9.79
C ALA A 106 -14.80 -1.89 -10.54
N MET A 107 -15.69 -2.84 -10.87
CA MET A 107 -16.91 -2.58 -11.62
C MET A 107 -18.08 -2.11 -10.76
N PHE A 108 -18.38 -2.83 -9.67
CA PHE A 108 -19.58 -2.63 -8.85
C PHE A 108 -19.42 -1.48 -7.84
N LYS A 109 -18.20 -1.23 -7.34
CA LYS A 109 -17.94 -0.17 -6.34
C LYS A 109 -17.32 1.09 -6.95
N ARG A 110 -17.36 1.26 -8.28
CA ARG A 110 -16.77 2.42 -8.99
C ARG A 110 -17.20 3.79 -8.43
N GLN A 111 -18.44 3.90 -7.95
CA GLN A 111 -18.94 5.16 -7.39
C GLN A 111 -18.25 5.55 -6.08
N ARG A 112 -17.78 4.58 -5.29
CA ARG A 112 -16.98 4.87 -4.08
C ARG A 112 -15.64 5.49 -4.44
N LEU A 113 -14.98 5.00 -5.49
CA LEU A 113 -13.73 5.59 -5.98
C LEU A 113 -13.93 7.02 -6.48
N VAL A 114 -15.05 7.28 -7.15
CA VAL A 114 -15.45 8.64 -7.54
C VAL A 114 -15.69 9.53 -6.31
N SER A 115 -16.42 9.02 -5.32
CA SER A 115 -16.68 9.74 -4.06
C SER A 115 -15.40 10.09 -3.32
N ILE A 116 -14.38 9.22 -3.31
CA ILE A 116 -13.06 9.51 -2.73
C ILE A 116 -12.47 10.75 -3.39
N ILE A 117 -12.44 10.80 -4.72
CA ILE A 117 -11.86 11.93 -5.46
C ILE A 117 -12.68 13.21 -5.24
N GLN A 118 -14.01 13.13 -5.30
CA GLN A 118 -14.90 14.27 -5.09
C GLN A 118 -14.77 14.87 -3.69
N ASN A 119 -14.75 14.04 -2.65
CA ASN A 119 -14.59 14.51 -1.28
C ASN A 119 -13.21 15.16 -1.06
N ASN A 120 -12.16 14.67 -1.72
CA ASN A 120 -10.85 15.33 -1.70
C ASN A 120 -10.88 16.71 -2.37
N ILE A 121 -11.69 16.92 -3.42
CA ILE A 121 -11.86 18.25 -4.05
C ILE A 121 -12.53 19.22 -3.08
N VAL A 122 -13.56 18.78 -2.35
CA VAL A 122 -14.22 19.60 -1.33
C VAL A 122 -13.23 20.00 -0.23
N VAL A 123 -12.40 19.06 0.23
CA VAL A 123 -11.34 19.34 1.21
C VAL A 123 -10.32 20.35 0.66
N ASP A 124 -9.87 20.17 -0.58
CA ASP A 124 -8.96 21.09 -1.25
C ASP A 124 -9.55 22.51 -1.35
N GLU A 125 -10.86 22.67 -1.61
CA GLU A 125 -11.53 23.97 -1.61
C GLU A 125 -11.58 24.63 -0.23
N ILE A 126 -11.64 23.86 0.86
CA ILE A 126 -11.52 24.41 2.22
C ILE A 126 -10.09 24.87 2.47
N PHE A 127 -9.08 24.09 2.06
CA PHE A 127 -7.67 24.48 2.18
C PHE A 127 -7.35 25.79 1.43
N VAL A 128 -7.85 25.95 0.20
CA VAL A 128 -7.68 27.20 -0.55
C VAL A 128 -8.33 28.38 0.16
N ARG A 129 -9.52 28.19 0.75
CA ARG A 129 -10.19 29.23 1.55
C ARG A 129 -9.41 29.62 2.81
N LEU A 130 -8.59 28.72 3.34
CA LEU A 130 -7.65 28.98 4.44
C LEU A 130 -6.32 29.60 3.97
N GLY A 131 -6.16 29.86 2.67
CA GLY A 131 -4.96 30.45 2.07
C GLY A 131 -3.86 29.46 1.74
N MET A 132 -4.07 28.15 1.97
CA MET A 132 -3.07 27.12 1.69
C MET A 132 -2.86 26.95 0.19
N LYS A 133 -1.59 26.80 -0.21
CA LYS A 133 -1.22 26.50 -1.61
C LYS A 133 -1.14 24.98 -1.80
N LEU A 134 -1.90 24.46 -2.75
CA LEU A 134 -1.93 23.04 -3.09
C LEU A 134 -0.89 22.74 -4.19
N ASP A 135 0.16 22.02 -3.82
CA ASP A 135 1.21 21.61 -4.77
C ASP A 135 0.80 20.33 -5.53
N TYR A 136 -0.16 20.45 -6.45
CA TYR A 136 -0.64 19.33 -7.28
C TYR A 136 0.47 18.67 -8.10
N ARG A 137 1.49 19.43 -8.51
CA ARG A 137 2.68 18.90 -9.17
C ARG A 137 3.40 17.83 -8.33
N ARG A 138 3.49 18.01 -7.02
CA ARG A 138 4.16 17.05 -6.13
C ARG A 138 3.39 15.75 -6.06
N ILE A 139 2.06 15.83 -5.98
CA ILE A 139 1.16 14.67 -5.96
C ILE A 139 1.23 13.92 -7.30
N LEU A 140 1.24 14.66 -8.41
CA LEU A 140 1.42 14.08 -9.75
C LEU A 140 2.73 13.33 -9.87
N LEU A 141 3.84 13.97 -9.48
CA LEU A 141 5.17 13.37 -9.59
C LEU A 141 5.30 12.13 -8.69
N SER A 142 4.80 12.19 -7.45
CA SER A 142 4.74 11.04 -6.55
C SER A 142 3.96 9.89 -7.18
N SER A 143 2.74 10.16 -7.67
CA SER A 143 1.88 9.15 -8.29
C SER A 143 2.51 8.55 -9.56
N PHE A 144 3.18 9.38 -10.37
CA PHE A 144 3.88 8.93 -11.57
C PHE A 144 5.10 8.06 -11.22
N LEU A 145 5.90 8.46 -10.24
CA LEU A 145 7.06 7.70 -9.78
C LEU A 145 6.65 6.35 -9.20
N ILE A 146 5.59 6.29 -8.40
CA ILE A 146 5.05 5.02 -7.88
C ILE A 146 4.56 4.16 -9.04
N SER A 147 3.82 4.72 -10.00
CA SER A 147 3.32 3.98 -11.17
C SER A 147 4.46 3.42 -12.02
N LEU A 148 5.50 4.23 -12.28
CA LEU A 148 6.66 3.83 -13.06
C LEU A 148 7.47 2.77 -12.32
N GLY A 149 7.70 2.94 -11.02
CA GLY A 149 8.39 1.97 -10.18
C GLY A 149 7.68 0.62 -10.16
N MET A 150 6.35 0.61 -10.00
CA MET A 150 5.56 -0.62 -10.04
C MET A 150 5.55 -1.26 -11.44
N LEU A 151 5.46 -0.47 -12.51
CA LEU A 151 5.56 -0.99 -13.87
C LEU A 151 6.92 -1.67 -14.11
N LEU A 152 8.02 -0.99 -13.78
CA LEU A 152 9.38 -1.53 -13.91
C LEU A 152 9.56 -2.79 -13.07
N PHE A 153 9.06 -2.79 -11.82
CA PHE A 153 9.10 -3.95 -10.95
C PHE A 153 8.42 -5.18 -11.56
N ASN A 154 7.21 -5.03 -12.13
CA ASN A 154 6.53 -6.14 -12.79
C ASN A 154 7.22 -6.57 -14.08
N VAL A 155 7.71 -5.64 -14.89
CA VAL A 155 8.42 -5.97 -16.14
C VAL A 155 9.70 -6.74 -15.83
N ILE A 156 10.50 -6.28 -14.86
CA ILE A 156 11.71 -6.98 -14.43
C ILE A 156 11.36 -8.38 -13.93
N TYR A 157 10.37 -8.49 -13.05
CA TYR A 157 9.92 -9.78 -12.52
C TYR A 157 9.49 -10.73 -13.65
N LEU A 158 8.61 -10.31 -14.57
CA LEU A 158 8.16 -11.16 -15.67
C LEU A 158 9.28 -11.55 -16.64
N CYS A 159 10.19 -10.63 -16.96
CA CYS A 159 11.34 -10.90 -17.81
C CYS A 159 12.31 -11.89 -17.16
N VAL A 160 12.58 -11.74 -15.86
CA VAL A 160 13.44 -12.67 -15.10
C VAL A 160 12.77 -14.02 -14.98
N SER A 161 11.49 -14.09 -14.61
CA SER A 161 10.73 -15.35 -14.56
C SER A 161 10.72 -16.07 -15.91
N TYR A 162 10.51 -15.36 -17.01
CA TYR A 162 10.56 -15.96 -18.35
C TYR A 162 11.98 -16.44 -18.70
N SER A 163 13.01 -15.64 -18.39
CA SER A 163 14.41 -16.03 -18.62
C SER A 163 14.81 -17.28 -17.84
N LEU A 164 14.36 -17.39 -16.57
CA LEU A 164 14.60 -18.55 -15.73
C LEU A 164 13.91 -19.80 -16.27
N LEU A 165 12.67 -19.69 -16.76
CA LEU A 165 11.96 -20.81 -17.40
C LEU A 165 12.69 -21.31 -18.65
N VAL A 166 13.12 -20.39 -19.52
CA VAL A 166 13.88 -20.74 -20.73
C VAL A 166 15.23 -21.37 -20.40
N SER A 167 15.93 -20.87 -19.37
CA SER A 167 17.20 -21.44 -18.89
C SER A 167 17.02 -22.86 -18.37
N ALA A 168 15.92 -23.12 -17.66
CA ALA A 168 15.50 -24.45 -17.23
C ALA A 168 14.94 -25.33 -18.39
N THR A 169 15.12 -24.92 -19.66
CA THR A 169 14.60 -25.60 -20.87
C THR A 169 13.08 -25.76 -20.96
N ILE A 170 12.34 -25.03 -20.11
CA ILE A 170 10.87 -25.01 -20.09
C ILE A 170 10.40 -23.85 -20.98
N SER A 171 9.69 -24.17 -22.06
CA SER A 171 9.05 -23.17 -22.93
C SER A 171 7.54 -23.13 -22.66
N PRO A 172 7.05 -22.23 -21.77
CA PRO A 172 5.62 -22.16 -21.47
C PRO A 172 4.84 -21.69 -22.70
N SER A 173 3.66 -22.26 -22.91
CA SER A 173 2.73 -21.75 -23.92
C SER A 173 2.36 -20.29 -23.62
N PHE A 174 1.99 -19.53 -24.66
CA PHE A 174 1.54 -18.14 -24.49
C PHE A 174 0.38 -18.03 -23.49
N VAL A 175 -0.53 -19.01 -23.50
CA VAL A 175 -1.68 -19.07 -22.60
C VAL A 175 -1.21 -19.25 -21.15
N THR A 176 -0.33 -20.23 -20.89
CA THR A 176 0.20 -20.53 -19.56
C THR A 176 1.02 -19.37 -18.98
N PHE A 177 1.83 -18.69 -19.80
CA PHE A 177 2.56 -17.51 -19.32
C PHE A 177 1.61 -16.34 -19.05
N THR A 178 0.55 -16.18 -19.84
CA THR A 178 -0.47 -15.14 -19.64
C THR A 178 -1.27 -15.36 -18.35
N THR A 179 -1.65 -16.61 -18.04
CA THR A 179 -2.37 -16.94 -16.80
C THR A 179 -1.50 -16.73 -15.56
N PHE A 180 -0.19 -16.86 -15.68
CA PHE A 180 0.78 -16.48 -14.65
C PHE A 180 0.96 -14.96 -14.54
N ALA A 181 1.15 -14.25 -15.65
CA ALA A 181 1.49 -12.83 -15.65
C ALA A 181 0.34 -11.91 -15.24
N LEU A 182 -0.88 -12.18 -15.73
CA LEU A 182 -2.04 -11.29 -15.53
C LEU A 182 -2.41 -11.08 -14.06
N PRO A 183 -2.49 -12.10 -13.19
CA PRO A 183 -2.76 -11.90 -11.76
C PRO A 183 -1.76 -10.96 -11.09
N HIS A 184 -0.46 -11.12 -11.34
CA HIS A 184 0.58 -10.26 -10.77
C HIS A 184 0.40 -8.80 -11.20
N ILE A 185 0.17 -8.57 -12.49
CA ILE A 185 -0.10 -7.22 -13.02
C ILE A 185 -1.34 -6.62 -12.35
N ASN A 186 -2.44 -7.36 -12.25
CA ASN A 186 -3.70 -6.84 -11.70
C ASN A 186 -3.64 -6.60 -10.18
N ILE A 187 -2.94 -7.45 -9.43
CA ILE A 187 -2.64 -7.22 -8.01
C ILE A 187 -1.81 -5.94 -7.87
N SER A 188 -0.77 -5.77 -8.68
CA SER A 188 0.06 -4.57 -8.64
C SER A 188 -0.75 -3.30 -8.97
N LEU A 189 -1.62 -3.34 -9.97
CA LEU A 189 -2.52 -2.23 -10.30
C LEU A 189 -3.51 -1.92 -9.16
N MET A 190 -4.01 -2.94 -8.46
CA MET A 190 -4.88 -2.74 -7.29
C MET A 190 -4.13 -2.07 -6.13
N VAL A 191 -2.90 -2.51 -5.84
CA VAL A 191 -2.04 -1.91 -4.82
C VAL A 191 -1.67 -0.48 -5.20
N PHE A 192 -1.36 -0.22 -6.46
CA PHE A 192 -1.11 1.13 -6.96
C PHE A 192 -2.29 2.07 -6.70
N LYS A 193 -3.52 1.63 -7.00
CA LYS A 193 -4.74 2.42 -6.72
C LYS A 193 -4.87 2.71 -5.23
N PHE A 194 -4.63 1.71 -4.38
CA PHE A 194 -4.65 1.88 -2.93
C PHE A 194 -3.62 2.91 -2.46
N LEU A 195 -2.37 2.79 -2.92
CA LEU A 195 -1.29 3.73 -2.62
C LEU A 195 -1.62 5.17 -3.05
N CYS A 196 -2.14 5.37 -4.26
CA CYS A 196 -2.52 6.71 -4.71
C CYS A 196 -3.63 7.32 -3.85
N THR A 197 -4.65 6.56 -3.50
CA THR A 197 -5.76 7.07 -2.67
C THR A 197 -5.34 7.37 -1.23
N THR A 198 -4.47 6.54 -0.65
CA THR A 198 -3.94 6.76 0.70
C THR A 198 -2.94 7.91 0.74
N ASP A 199 -2.06 8.05 -0.27
CA ASP A 199 -1.14 9.19 -0.39
C ASP A 199 -1.90 10.52 -0.57
N LEU A 200 -3.03 10.51 -1.29
CA LEU A 200 -3.91 11.67 -1.40
C LEU A 200 -4.42 12.10 -0.02
N ALA A 201 -5.00 11.18 0.76
CA ALA A 201 -5.47 11.44 2.12
C ALA A 201 -4.34 11.88 3.07
N ARG A 202 -3.20 11.17 3.05
CA ARG A 202 -2.00 11.50 3.83
C ARG A 202 -1.53 12.92 3.55
N SER A 203 -1.45 13.34 2.29
CA SER A 203 -1.02 14.68 1.91
C SER A 203 -1.93 15.75 2.52
N ARG A 204 -3.23 15.49 2.69
CA ARG A 204 -4.17 16.43 3.31
C ARG A 204 -4.05 16.44 4.83
N PHE A 205 -3.85 15.28 5.46
CA PHE A 205 -3.49 15.25 6.89
C PHE A 205 -2.20 16.02 7.16
N SER A 206 -1.19 15.91 6.29
CA SER A 206 0.04 16.69 6.42
C SER A 206 -0.24 18.21 6.35
N MET A 207 -1.08 18.66 5.43
CA MET A 207 -1.47 20.08 5.35
C MET A 207 -2.29 20.53 6.56
N LEU A 208 -3.18 19.67 7.08
CA LEU A 208 -3.92 19.93 8.30
C LEU A 208 -2.97 20.12 9.49
N ASN A 209 -1.93 19.29 9.57
CA ASN A 209 -0.89 19.37 10.59
C ASN A 209 -0.05 20.64 10.44
N GLU A 210 0.25 21.09 9.20
CA GLU A 210 0.94 22.36 8.97
C GLU A 210 0.13 23.54 9.52
N ILE A 211 -1.19 23.60 9.27
CA ILE A 211 -2.06 24.66 9.81
C ILE A 211 -2.06 24.65 11.34
N LEU A 212 -2.21 23.47 11.94
CA LEU A 212 -2.22 23.34 13.40
C LEU A 212 -0.86 23.70 14.01
N GLN A 213 0.23 23.36 13.35
CA GLN A 213 1.58 23.71 13.78
C GLN A 213 1.78 25.23 13.70
N ASP A 214 1.31 25.90 12.65
CA ASP A 214 1.36 27.36 12.53
C ASP A 214 0.57 28.07 13.66
N ILE A 215 -0.58 27.51 14.06
CA ILE A 215 -1.38 28.02 15.19
C ILE A 215 -0.63 27.82 16.52
N LEU A 216 -0.02 26.64 16.71
CA LEU A 216 0.77 26.33 17.89
C LEU A 216 1.95 27.29 18.03
N ASP A 217 2.70 27.48 16.96
CA ASP A 217 3.89 28.34 16.93
C ASP A 217 3.51 29.81 17.19
N ALA A 218 2.38 30.28 16.64
CA ALA A 218 1.87 31.63 16.91
C ALA A 218 1.48 31.83 18.40
N HIS A 219 0.88 30.84 19.06
CA HIS A 219 0.57 30.92 20.48
C HIS A 219 1.84 30.94 21.33
N ILE A 220 2.86 30.15 20.98
CA ILE A 220 4.17 30.15 21.66
C ILE A 220 4.87 31.50 21.48
N GLU A 221 4.85 32.09 20.27
CA GLU A 221 5.36 33.44 20.00
C GLU A 221 4.65 34.48 20.88
N GLN A 222 3.33 34.41 21.03
CA GLN A 222 2.57 35.35 21.86
C GLN A 222 2.87 35.19 23.36
N LEU A 223 2.92 33.96 23.87
CA LEU A 223 3.26 33.67 25.26
C LEU A 223 4.67 34.16 25.61
N SER A 224 5.64 33.86 24.74
CA SER A 224 7.01 34.32 24.92
C SER A 224 7.15 35.84 24.81
N ALA A 225 6.39 36.51 23.92
CA ALA A 225 6.35 37.97 23.86
C ALA A 225 5.73 38.60 25.12
N LEU A 226 4.72 37.95 25.72
CA LEU A 226 4.12 38.35 26.99
C LEU A 226 5.13 38.23 28.15
N GLU A 227 5.89 37.14 28.21
CA GLU A 227 7.01 36.98 29.15
C GLU A 227 8.13 38.02 28.93
N LEU A 228 8.32 38.51 27.70
CA LEU A 228 9.31 39.53 27.33
C LEU A 228 8.84 41.00 27.51
N SER A 229 7.55 41.26 27.73
CA SER A 229 6.98 42.59 28.02
C SER A 229 7.61 43.16 29.32
N PRO A 230 7.74 44.49 29.55
CA PRO A 230 8.76 45.08 30.45
C PRO A 230 8.53 44.85 31.96
N MET A 231 7.70 43.88 32.34
CA MET A 231 7.50 43.41 33.70
C MET A 231 8.58 42.40 34.18
N HIS A 232 9.68 42.23 33.44
CA HIS A 232 10.88 41.52 33.88
C HIS A 232 12.17 42.26 33.51
N SER A 233 12.19 43.58 33.71
CA SER A 233 13.33 44.47 33.42
C SER A 233 14.59 44.29 34.29
N VAL A 234 14.74 43.23 35.09
CA VAL A 234 15.85 43.13 36.06
C VAL A 234 16.69 41.85 36.02
N VAL A 235 16.32 40.77 35.31
CA VAL A 235 17.09 39.51 35.45
C VAL A 235 17.62 38.95 34.12
N ASN A 236 18.89 39.28 33.86
CA ASN A 236 19.86 38.53 33.05
C ASN A 236 19.59 38.34 31.54
N HIS A 237 19.76 39.44 30.81
CA HIS A 237 19.69 39.53 29.34
C HIS A 237 20.71 38.66 28.56
N ARG A 238 21.84 38.26 29.17
CA ARG A 238 22.95 37.56 28.45
C ARG A 238 22.86 36.03 28.43
N ARG A 239 22.25 35.38 29.42
CA ARG A 239 22.16 33.91 29.49
C ARG A 239 20.97 33.35 28.71
N TYR A 240 19.92 34.15 28.51
CA TYR A 240 18.68 33.70 27.89
C TYR A 240 18.69 33.79 26.36
N SER A 241 19.32 34.83 25.79
CA SER A 241 19.46 34.99 24.33
C SER A 241 20.20 33.82 23.68
N HIS A 242 21.12 33.18 24.39
CA HIS A 242 21.89 32.04 23.90
C HIS A 242 21.10 30.71 23.87
N ARG A 243 20.14 30.50 24.80
CA ARG A 243 19.25 29.32 24.77
C ARG A 243 18.17 29.46 23.69
N LEU A 244 17.63 30.67 23.51
CA LEU A 244 16.64 30.95 22.48
C LEU A 244 17.23 30.79 21.07
N ARG A 245 18.48 31.21 20.86
CA ARG A 245 19.20 31.03 19.56
C ARG A 245 19.46 29.57 19.21
N ASN A 246 19.62 28.70 20.21
CA ASN A 246 19.81 27.27 19.99
C ASN A 246 18.48 26.53 19.74
N LEU A 247 17.36 26.97 20.33
CA LEU A 247 16.01 26.45 20.05
C LEU A 247 15.45 26.91 18.68
N ILE A 248 15.82 28.10 18.21
CA ILE A 248 15.38 28.70 16.93
C ILE A 248 16.33 28.36 15.76
N SER A 249 17.32 27.48 15.97
CA SER A 249 18.37 27.17 14.98
C SER A 249 17.94 26.31 13.78
N THR A 250 16.64 26.14 13.53
CA THR A 250 16.15 25.73 12.20
C THR A 250 15.66 26.98 11.45
N PRO A 251 16.25 27.34 10.30
CA PRO A 251 15.87 28.55 9.59
C PRO A 251 14.42 28.40 9.09
N MET A 252 13.49 29.14 9.72
CA MET A 252 12.10 29.24 9.29
C MET A 252 12.04 29.94 7.92
N LYS A 253 11.98 29.14 6.86
CA LYS A 253 11.60 29.58 5.51
C LYS A 253 10.15 29.17 5.27
N ARG A 254 9.18 30.08 5.43
CA ARG A 254 7.98 30.13 4.56
C ARG A 254 7.16 31.41 4.70
N TYR A 255 6.62 31.81 3.56
CA TYR A 255 6.09 33.13 3.21
C TYR A 255 4.58 33.29 3.53
N SER A 256 4.22 34.48 4.05
CA SER A 256 3.00 35.30 3.86
C SER A 256 1.57 34.72 3.88
N VAL A 257 1.33 33.44 4.16
CA VAL A 257 -0.05 32.86 4.28
C VAL A 257 -0.59 32.94 5.72
N THR A 258 0.28 33.22 6.67
CA THR A 258 0.01 33.25 8.12
C THR A 258 -1.00 34.30 8.57
N SER A 259 -1.42 35.26 7.75
CA SER A 259 -2.32 36.33 8.22
C SER A 259 -3.72 35.82 8.55
N VAL A 260 -4.41 35.09 7.67
CA VAL A 260 -5.81 34.67 7.93
C VAL A 260 -5.91 33.70 9.12
N ILE A 261 -4.98 32.74 9.18
CA ILE A 261 -4.95 31.73 10.26
C ILE A 261 -4.58 32.38 11.60
N ARG A 262 -3.64 33.34 11.61
CA ARG A 262 -3.27 34.08 12.83
C ARG A 262 -4.30 35.14 13.22
N LEU A 263 -5.03 35.73 12.27
CA LEU A 263 -6.07 36.75 12.57
C LEU A 263 -7.31 36.16 13.22
N ASN A 264 -7.66 34.90 12.92
CA ASN A 264 -8.86 34.26 13.49
C ASN A 264 -8.61 32.75 13.74
N PRO A 265 -7.91 32.40 14.83
CA PRO A 265 -7.57 31.00 15.15
C PRO A 265 -8.82 30.14 15.40
N GLU A 266 -9.89 30.74 15.92
CA GLU A 266 -11.18 30.08 16.11
C GLU A 266 -11.82 29.60 14.81
N TYR A 267 -11.82 30.45 13.78
CA TYR A 267 -12.29 30.09 12.45
C TYR A 267 -11.42 28.99 11.84
N ALA A 268 -10.09 29.09 11.99
CA ALA A 268 -9.17 28.08 11.50
C ALA A 268 -9.43 26.71 12.16
N ILE A 269 -9.58 26.64 13.49
CA ILE A 269 -9.87 25.40 14.22
C ILE A 269 -11.22 24.81 13.81
N LYS A 270 -12.23 25.65 13.59
CA LYS A 270 -13.53 25.19 13.05
C LYS A 270 -13.36 24.52 11.69
N GLN A 271 -12.57 25.12 10.79
CA GLN A 271 -12.31 24.50 9.48
C GLN A 271 -11.46 23.24 9.61
N VAL A 272 -10.47 23.21 10.50
CA VAL A 272 -9.67 22.01 10.80
C VAL A 272 -10.54 20.85 11.25
N SER A 273 -11.52 21.08 12.14
CA SER A 273 -12.47 20.07 12.59
C SER A 273 -13.31 19.51 11.43
N ASN A 274 -13.78 20.38 10.53
CA ASN A 274 -14.54 19.99 9.33
C ASN A 274 -13.67 19.18 8.35
N ILE A 275 -12.44 19.63 8.08
CA ILE A 275 -11.49 18.93 7.21
C ILE A 275 -11.17 17.56 7.80
N HIS A 276 -10.89 17.47 9.10
CA HIS A 276 -10.62 16.19 9.76
C HIS A 276 -11.79 15.22 9.60
N ASN A 277 -13.03 15.68 9.83
CA ASN A 277 -14.22 14.84 9.62
C ASN A 277 -14.31 14.29 8.19
N LEU A 278 -14.14 15.16 7.19
CA LEU A 278 -14.17 14.76 5.79
C LEU A 278 -13.03 13.80 5.44
N LEU A 279 -11.83 14.01 6.00
CA LEU A 279 -10.70 13.11 5.78
C LEU A 279 -10.93 11.73 6.41
N CYS A 280 -11.54 11.66 7.59
CA CYS A 280 -11.98 10.40 8.18
C CYS A 280 -13.00 9.68 7.28
N ASP A 281 -14.00 10.40 6.75
CA ASP A 281 -15.00 9.85 5.82
C ASP A 281 -14.34 9.32 4.53
N ILE A 282 -13.35 10.06 4.01
CA ILE A 282 -12.54 9.65 2.85
C ILE A 282 -11.77 8.36 3.18
N CYS A 283 -11.08 8.30 4.31
CA CYS A 283 -10.34 7.11 4.72
C CYS A 283 -11.25 5.88 4.91
N GLN A 284 -12.42 6.06 5.51
CA GLN A 284 -13.42 5.00 5.63
C GLN A 284 -13.91 4.54 4.25
N THR A 285 -14.16 5.47 3.32
CA THR A 285 -14.55 5.11 1.95
C THR A 285 -13.45 4.36 1.20
N ILE A 286 -12.17 4.73 1.42
CA ILE A 286 -11.01 4.01 0.91
C ILE A 286 -10.99 2.59 1.48
N GLU A 287 -11.08 2.44 2.79
CA GLU A 287 -11.12 1.14 3.46
C GLU A 287 -12.23 0.26 2.88
N GLU A 288 -13.47 0.75 2.83
CA GLU A 288 -14.63 0.03 2.31
C GLU A 288 -14.51 -0.36 0.82
N TYR A 289 -13.76 0.39 0.03
CA TYR A 289 -13.52 0.07 -1.38
C TYR A 289 -12.49 -1.05 -1.54
N PHE A 290 -11.41 -1.01 -0.76
CA PHE A 290 -10.28 -1.93 -0.87
C PHE A 290 -10.35 -3.13 0.07
N THR A 291 -11.33 -3.20 0.98
CA THR A 291 -11.38 -4.18 2.07
C THR A 291 -11.26 -5.64 1.60
N TYR A 292 -12.08 -6.07 0.63
CA TYR A 292 -12.07 -7.44 0.13
C TYR A 292 -10.96 -7.71 -0.89
N PRO A 293 -10.66 -6.81 -1.85
CA PRO A 293 -9.51 -6.98 -2.73
C PRO A 293 -8.18 -7.12 -1.96
N LEU A 294 -7.95 -6.30 -0.93
CA LEU A 294 -6.72 -6.40 -0.12
C LEU A 294 -6.74 -7.63 0.77
N LEU A 295 -7.89 -8.05 1.31
CA LEU A 295 -7.99 -9.32 2.03
C LEU A 295 -7.56 -10.50 1.14
N GLY A 296 -8.09 -10.55 -0.08
CA GLY A 296 -7.74 -11.58 -1.06
C GLY A 296 -6.26 -11.55 -1.41
N ILE A 297 -5.71 -10.36 -1.70
CA ILE A 297 -4.28 -10.19 -1.99
C ILE A 297 -3.42 -10.68 -0.82
N ILE A 298 -3.72 -10.28 0.42
CA ILE A 298 -2.95 -10.68 1.60
C ILE A 298 -3.02 -12.20 1.83
N ALA A 299 -4.22 -12.79 1.70
CA ALA A 299 -4.39 -14.24 1.85
C ALA A 299 -3.60 -15.02 0.79
N ILE A 300 -3.63 -14.56 -0.46
CA ILE A 300 -2.89 -15.16 -1.56
C ILE A 300 -1.40 -15.02 -1.35
N SER A 301 -0.91 -13.81 -1.04
CA SER A 301 0.50 -13.58 -0.74
C SER A 301 0.98 -14.48 0.40
N PHE A 302 0.17 -14.66 1.45
CA PHE A 302 0.51 -15.55 2.56
C PHE A 302 0.66 -17.01 2.11
N LEU A 303 -0.28 -17.52 1.30
CA LEU A 303 -0.20 -18.88 0.76
C LEU A 303 1.02 -19.07 -0.15
N PHE A 304 1.30 -18.11 -1.05
CA PHE A 304 2.48 -18.17 -1.90
C PHE A 304 3.78 -18.13 -1.08
N ILE A 305 3.89 -17.25 -0.08
CA ILE A 305 5.05 -17.22 0.82
C ILE A 305 5.26 -18.60 1.47
N LEU A 306 4.20 -19.23 1.98
CA LEU A 306 4.29 -20.56 2.60
C LEU A 306 4.76 -21.65 1.61
N PHE A 307 4.21 -21.66 0.40
CA PHE A 307 4.59 -22.64 -0.61
C PHE A 307 6.01 -22.40 -1.12
N ASP A 308 6.37 -21.14 -1.41
CA ASP A 308 7.70 -20.76 -1.88
C ASP A 308 8.77 -21.08 -0.84
N ASP A 309 8.54 -20.75 0.44
CA ASP A 309 9.45 -21.11 1.54
C ASP A 309 9.65 -22.63 1.66
N PHE A 310 8.57 -23.41 1.49
CA PHE A 310 8.64 -24.88 1.48
C PHE A 310 9.47 -25.41 0.30
N TYR A 311 9.25 -24.90 -0.90
CA TYR A 311 9.99 -25.32 -2.10
C TYR A 311 11.46 -24.94 -2.05
N ILE A 312 11.76 -23.73 -1.56
CA ILE A 312 13.13 -23.26 -1.32
C ILE A 312 13.83 -24.19 -0.31
N LEU A 313 13.16 -24.52 0.78
CA LEU A 313 13.69 -25.44 1.79
C LEU A 313 13.91 -26.85 1.22
N GLU A 314 12.98 -27.39 0.43
CA GLU A 314 13.11 -28.71 -0.19
C GLU A 314 14.30 -28.76 -1.17
N ALA A 315 14.53 -27.70 -1.94
CA ALA A 315 15.69 -27.56 -2.82
C ALA A 315 17.02 -27.54 -2.05
N ILE A 316 17.10 -26.81 -0.93
CA ILE A 316 18.31 -26.73 -0.10
C ILE A 316 18.63 -28.07 0.58
N LEU A 317 17.61 -28.76 1.11
CA LEU A 317 17.80 -29.98 1.90
C LEU A 317 18.06 -31.23 1.05
N ASN A 318 17.58 -31.28 -0.20
CA ASN A 318 17.71 -32.45 -1.07
C ASN A 318 18.37 -32.12 -2.43
N PRO A 319 19.66 -31.73 -2.44
CA PRO A 319 20.37 -31.38 -3.67
C PRO A 319 20.55 -32.55 -4.64
N LYS A 320 20.30 -33.79 -4.23
CA LYS A 320 20.43 -35.00 -5.06
C LYS A 320 19.19 -35.32 -5.91
N ARG A 321 18.06 -34.64 -5.69
CA ARG A 321 16.80 -34.89 -6.43
C ARG A 321 16.63 -34.02 -7.67
N LEU A 322 17.43 -32.97 -7.81
CA LEU A 322 17.44 -32.08 -8.97
C LEU A 322 18.81 -32.20 -9.65
N ASP A 323 18.85 -32.32 -10.96
CA ASP A 323 20.09 -32.16 -11.70
C ASP A 323 20.67 -30.77 -11.39
N VAL A 324 21.97 -30.70 -11.08
CA VAL A 324 22.61 -29.55 -10.41
C VAL A 324 22.41 -28.22 -11.15
N PHE A 325 22.18 -28.25 -12.48
CA PHE A 325 21.89 -27.05 -13.25
C PHE A 325 20.46 -26.57 -13.00
N GLU A 326 19.44 -27.42 -13.21
CA GLU A 326 18.01 -27.07 -13.05
C GLU A 326 17.63 -26.65 -11.62
N ALA A 327 18.39 -27.11 -10.62
CA ALA A 327 18.18 -26.77 -9.22
C ALA A 327 18.37 -25.27 -8.92
N ASP A 328 19.35 -24.64 -9.59
CA ASP A 328 19.71 -23.24 -9.34
C ASP A 328 18.67 -22.29 -9.96
N GLU A 329 18.19 -22.56 -11.19
CA GLU A 329 17.10 -21.76 -11.77
C GLU A 329 15.79 -21.95 -11.04
N PHE A 330 15.51 -23.17 -10.58
CA PHE A 330 14.37 -23.46 -9.74
C PHE A 330 14.39 -22.60 -8.46
N PHE A 331 15.49 -22.67 -7.70
CA PHE A 331 15.64 -21.88 -6.48
C PHE A 331 15.48 -20.38 -6.75
N ALA A 332 16.10 -19.88 -7.83
CA ALA A 332 16.00 -18.48 -8.21
C ALA A 332 14.57 -18.07 -8.57
N PHE A 333 13.78 -18.94 -9.22
CA PHE A 333 12.39 -18.66 -9.58
C PHE A 333 11.51 -18.46 -8.33
N PHE A 334 11.55 -19.41 -7.39
CA PHE A 334 10.76 -19.34 -6.15
C PHE A 334 11.24 -18.20 -5.24
N LEU A 335 12.54 -17.91 -5.20
CA LEU A 335 13.05 -16.77 -4.45
C LEU A 335 12.55 -15.44 -5.03
N MET A 336 12.53 -15.28 -6.36
CA MET A 336 12.00 -14.09 -7.02
C MET A 336 10.48 -13.95 -6.80
N GLN A 337 9.74 -15.07 -6.83
CA GLN A 337 8.32 -15.13 -6.50
C GLN A 337 8.06 -14.66 -5.05
N LEU A 338 8.83 -15.18 -4.10
CA LEU A 338 8.76 -14.83 -2.68
C LEU A 338 9.01 -13.33 -2.46
N ILE A 339 10.09 -12.80 -3.04
CA ILE A 339 10.43 -11.37 -2.96
C ILE A 339 9.29 -10.52 -3.52
N TRP A 340 8.65 -10.95 -4.62
CA TRP A 340 7.54 -10.23 -5.22
C TRP A 340 6.37 -10.04 -4.24
N TYR A 341 5.92 -11.12 -3.60
CA TYR A 341 4.81 -11.05 -2.64
C TYR A 341 5.15 -10.27 -1.36
N ILE A 342 6.39 -10.38 -0.87
CA ILE A 342 6.86 -9.59 0.26
C ILE A 342 6.81 -8.10 -0.06
N VAL A 343 7.31 -7.68 -1.22
CA VAL A 343 7.28 -6.27 -1.66
C VAL A 343 5.84 -5.76 -1.73
N ILE A 344 4.91 -6.56 -2.28
CA ILE A 344 3.49 -6.20 -2.37
C ILE A 344 2.87 -5.95 -0.98
N ILE A 345 3.11 -6.84 0.00
CA ILE A 345 2.62 -6.66 1.37
C ILE A 345 3.22 -5.39 2.01
N VAL A 346 4.53 -5.19 1.86
CA VAL A 346 5.23 -4.03 2.43
C VAL A 346 4.66 -2.73 1.84
N LEU A 347 4.37 -2.68 0.54
CA LEU A 347 3.75 -1.53 -0.10
C LEU A 347 2.36 -1.22 0.48
N ILE A 348 1.50 -2.23 0.63
CA ILE A 348 0.18 -2.07 1.24
C ILE A 348 0.32 -1.50 2.67
N VAL A 349 1.17 -2.12 3.48
CA VAL A 349 1.38 -1.73 4.89
C VAL A 349 1.96 -0.33 5.02
N GLU A 350 2.94 0.04 4.20
CA GLU A 350 3.58 1.35 4.29
C GLU A 350 2.60 2.47 3.87
N GLY A 351 1.77 2.25 2.84
CA GLY A 351 0.77 3.23 2.40
C GLY A 351 -0.26 3.59 3.48
N SER A 352 -0.83 2.57 4.13
CA SER A 352 -1.78 2.75 5.24
C SER A 352 -1.10 3.27 6.50
N SER A 353 0.02 2.68 6.94
CA SER A 353 0.73 3.07 8.17
C SER A 353 1.14 4.54 8.14
N ARG A 354 1.61 5.01 6.99
CA ARG A 354 1.95 6.41 6.74
C ARG A 354 0.77 7.35 6.92
N THR A 355 -0.41 6.95 6.47
CA THR A 355 -1.63 7.77 6.57
C THR A 355 -2.12 7.81 8.01
N ILE A 356 -2.13 6.66 8.70
CA ILE A 356 -2.47 6.54 10.13
C ILE A 356 -1.56 7.42 10.99
N LEU A 357 -0.25 7.40 10.73
CA LEU A 357 0.73 8.21 11.46
C LEU A 357 0.48 9.72 11.33
N HIS A 358 0.15 10.20 10.11
CA HIS A 358 -0.14 11.63 9.91
C HIS A 358 -1.45 12.05 10.59
N SER A 359 -2.46 11.18 10.59
CA SER A 359 -3.71 11.40 11.33
C SER A 359 -3.49 11.43 12.85
N SER A 360 -2.64 10.57 13.41
CA SER A 360 -2.35 10.58 14.84
C SER A 360 -1.54 11.80 15.29
N TYR A 361 -0.66 12.32 14.42
CA TYR A 361 0.07 13.57 14.69
C TYR A 361 -0.88 14.77 14.85
N THR A 362 -2.00 14.81 14.12
CA THR A 362 -3.04 15.84 14.29
C THR A 362 -3.54 15.92 15.73
N ALA A 363 -3.84 14.77 16.34
CA ALA A 363 -4.28 14.70 17.74
C ALA A 363 -3.20 15.21 18.71
N ALA A 364 -1.94 14.86 18.46
CA ALA A 364 -0.82 15.31 19.28
C ALA A 364 -0.65 16.83 19.24
N ILE A 365 -0.74 17.47 18.06
CA ILE A 365 -0.61 18.93 17.94
C ILE A 365 -1.78 19.62 18.64
N VAL A 366 -3.02 19.18 18.43
CA VAL A 366 -4.21 19.78 19.07
C VAL A 366 -4.10 19.74 20.59
N HIS A 367 -3.65 18.63 21.16
CA HIS A 367 -3.41 18.54 22.61
C HIS A 367 -2.32 19.50 23.10
N LYS A 368 -1.26 19.72 22.32
CA LYS A 368 -0.23 20.72 22.68
C LYS A 368 -0.81 22.13 22.70
N ILE A 369 -1.63 22.50 21.71
CA ILE A 369 -2.30 23.81 21.66
C ILE A 369 -3.22 23.95 22.87
N LEU A 370 -4.05 22.93 23.14
CA LEU A 370 -4.99 22.92 24.27
C LEU A 370 -4.32 23.19 25.63
N ASN A 371 -3.07 22.75 25.81
CA ASN A 371 -2.34 22.92 27.06
C ASN A 371 -1.73 24.33 27.24
N ILE A 372 -1.57 25.10 26.16
CA ILE A 372 -0.98 26.45 26.21
C ILE A 372 -2.02 27.56 25.99
N THR A 373 -3.24 27.21 25.59
CA THR A 373 -4.31 28.18 25.34
C THR A 373 -5.01 28.55 26.65
N ASP A 374 -4.97 29.85 26.98
CA ASP A 374 -5.70 30.42 28.12
C ASP A 374 -7.11 30.95 27.76
N ASP A 375 -7.38 31.18 26.47
CA ASP A 375 -8.69 31.66 26.01
C ASP A 375 -9.78 30.57 26.18
N PRO A 376 -10.83 30.82 26.99
CA PRO A 376 -11.86 29.83 27.27
C PRO A 376 -12.66 29.38 26.04
N GLU A 377 -12.94 30.27 25.08
CA GLU A 377 -13.73 29.91 23.90
C GLU A 377 -12.91 29.03 22.95
N LEU A 378 -11.66 29.42 22.70
CA LEU A 378 -10.72 28.63 21.90
C LEU A 378 -10.44 27.26 22.53
N ARG A 379 -10.28 27.23 23.86
CA ARG A 379 -10.06 26.01 24.64
C ARG A 379 -11.24 25.05 24.54
N ASP A 380 -12.48 25.54 24.63
CA ASP A 380 -13.67 24.69 24.45
C ASP A 380 -13.72 24.07 23.04
N ARG A 381 -13.42 24.85 21.99
CA ARG A 381 -13.37 24.33 20.61
C ARG A 381 -12.26 23.30 20.42
N LEU A 382 -11.07 23.54 20.96
CA LEU A 382 -9.96 22.60 20.94
C LEU A 382 -10.26 21.33 21.72
N PHE A 383 -10.98 21.43 22.84
CA PHE A 383 -11.43 20.28 23.63
C PHE A 383 -12.42 19.42 22.82
N ARG A 384 -13.40 20.04 22.17
CA ARG A 384 -14.33 19.35 21.26
C ARG A 384 -13.60 18.67 20.09
N LEU A 385 -12.61 19.36 19.51
CA LEU A 385 -11.77 18.78 18.46
C LEU A 385 -10.94 17.60 18.97
N SER A 386 -10.30 17.72 20.13
CA SER A 386 -9.56 16.63 20.78
C SER A 386 -10.45 15.39 20.99
N LEU A 387 -11.68 15.59 21.47
CA LEU A 387 -12.65 14.52 21.63
C LEU A 387 -12.98 13.85 20.29
N GLN A 388 -13.23 14.65 19.24
CA GLN A 388 -13.46 14.15 17.88
C GLN A 388 -12.26 13.32 17.38
N LEU A 389 -11.02 13.80 17.56
CA LEU A 389 -9.79 13.10 17.14
C LEU A 389 -9.61 11.77 17.89
N SER A 390 -10.03 11.71 19.16
CA SER A 390 -9.99 10.48 19.96
C SER A 390 -11.00 9.43 19.49
N HIS A 391 -12.22 9.85 19.10
CA HIS A 391 -13.28 8.94 18.70
C HIS A 391 -13.26 8.56 17.21
N ARG A 392 -12.76 9.44 16.33
CA ARG A 392 -12.69 9.19 14.87
C ARG A 392 -11.26 8.91 14.42
N LYS A 393 -10.70 7.80 14.88
CA LYS A 393 -9.35 7.37 14.48
C LYS A 393 -9.38 6.77 13.07
N VAL A 394 -8.45 7.19 12.23
CA VAL A 394 -8.22 6.55 10.94
C VAL A 394 -7.62 5.17 11.19
N LEU A 395 -8.31 4.14 10.69
CA LEU A 395 -7.87 2.76 10.71
C LEU A 395 -8.12 2.17 9.32
N PHE A 396 -7.18 1.37 8.83
CA PHE A 396 -7.37 0.58 7.62
C PHE A 396 -7.37 -0.89 8.01
N THR A 397 -8.48 -1.58 7.73
CA THR A 397 -8.61 -3.01 7.95
C THR A 397 -9.01 -3.77 6.69
N ALA A 398 -8.61 -5.04 6.63
CA ALA A 398 -9.12 -6.00 5.66
C ALA A 398 -10.25 -6.80 6.31
N ALA A 399 -11.49 -6.51 5.91
CA ALA A 399 -12.75 -7.08 6.43
C ALA A 399 -12.88 -7.07 7.97
N GLY A 400 -12.21 -6.16 8.67
CA GLY A 400 -12.12 -6.16 10.13
C GLY A 400 -11.28 -7.29 10.73
N LEU A 401 -10.73 -8.21 9.93
CA LEU A 401 -9.93 -9.35 10.38
C LEU A 401 -8.50 -8.94 10.73
N PHE A 402 -7.88 -8.11 9.88
CA PHE A 402 -6.49 -7.69 10.04
C PHE A 402 -6.36 -6.19 9.89
N ARG A 403 -5.51 -5.58 10.73
CA ARG A 403 -5.09 -4.19 10.58
C ARG A 403 -4.02 -4.12 9.50
N LEU A 404 -4.18 -3.19 8.57
CA LEU A 404 -3.18 -2.91 7.54
C LEU A 404 -2.12 -1.98 8.12
N ASP A 405 -1.39 -2.42 9.14
CA ASP A 405 -0.27 -1.66 9.72
C ASP A 405 0.97 -2.56 9.86
N ARG A 406 2.04 -2.05 10.46
CA ARG A 406 3.30 -2.78 10.61
C ARG A 406 3.16 -4.09 11.39
N THR A 407 2.10 -4.26 12.19
CA THR A 407 1.84 -5.52 12.90
C THR A 407 1.44 -6.65 11.95
N LEU A 408 0.91 -6.34 10.77
CA LEU A 408 0.59 -7.35 9.74
C LEU A 408 1.84 -8.10 9.27
N ILE A 409 2.94 -7.38 9.05
CA ILE A 409 4.21 -7.99 8.62
C ILE A 409 4.71 -8.95 9.70
N PHE A 410 4.71 -8.51 10.96
CA PHE A 410 5.10 -9.35 12.10
C PHE A 410 4.22 -10.62 12.20
N THR A 411 2.91 -10.47 12.00
CA THR A 411 1.96 -11.59 12.05
C THR A 411 2.21 -12.60 10.93
N ILE A 412 2.42 -12.12 9.70
CA ILE A 412 2.69 -12.96 8.53
C ILE A 412 4.01 -13.69 8.69
N THR A 413 5.09 -13.00 9.07
CA THR A 413 6.40 -13.61 9.28
C THR A 413 6.38 -14.64 10.41
N GLY A 414 5.72 -14.32 11.53
CA GLY A 414 5.57 -15.25 12.66
C GLY A 414 4.80 -16.51 12.26
N ALA A 415 3.66 -16.36 11.59
CA ALA A 415 2.88 -17.49 11.09
C ALA A 415 3.66 -18.32 10.06
N ALA A 416 4.32 -17.68 9.10
CA ALA A 416 5.12 -18.35 8.08
C ALA A 416 6.27 -19.18 8.70
N THR A 417 6.99 -18.59 9.65
CA THR A 417 8.07 -19.28 10.36
C THR A 417 7.54 -20.48 11.17
N CYS A 418 6.40 -20.34 11.86
CA CYS A 418 5.78 -21.45 12.57
C CYS A 418 5.40 -22.60 11.63
N TYR A 419 4.77 -22.31 10.50
CA TYR A 419 4.42 -23.34 9.51
C TYR A 419 5.66 -24.00 8.90
N LEU A 420 6.70 -23.22 8.61
CA LEU A 420 7.98 -23.76 8.12
C LEU A 420 8.60 -24.73 9.12
N ILE A 421 8.62 -24.39 10.41
CA ILE A 421 9.11 -25.29 11.47
C ILE A 421 8.30 -26.58 11.53
N ILE A 422 6.96 -26.49 11.46
CA ILE A 422 6.08 -27.66 11.47
C ILE A 422 6.38 -28.56 10.27
N LEU A 423 6.53 -27.98 9.07
CA LEU A 423 6.86 -28.73 7.86
C LEU A 423 8.22 -29.41 7.96
N ILE A 424 9.23 -28.72 8.50
CA ILE A 424 10.56 -29.29 8.79
C ILE A 424 10.44 -30.49 9.72
N GLN A 425 9.68 -30.38 10.81
CA GLN A 425 9.50 -31.45 11.79
C GLN A 425 8.86 -32.70 11.17
N PHE A 426 7.76 -32.54 10.43
CA PHE A 426 7.12 -33.67 9.73
C PHE A 426 8.06 -34.37 8.74
N ARG A 427 8.90 -33.60 8.05
CA ARG A 427 9.90 -34.15 7.13
C ARG A 427 10.96 -34.97 7.86
N PHE A 428 11.49 -34.49 8.97
CA PHE A 428 12.49 -35.23 9.76
C PHE A 428 11.94 -36.55 10.30
N THR A 429 10.69 -36.57 10.79
CA THR A 429 10.06 -37.80 11.28
C THR A 429 9.95 -38.84 10.16
N HIS A 430 9.49 -38.45 8.97
CA HIS A 430 9.36 -39.39 7.84
C HIS A 430 10.72 -39.96 7.38
N HIS A 431 11.78 -39.16 7.36
CA HIS A 431 13.10 -39.63 6.95
C HIS A 431 13.70 -40.63 7.97
N MET A 432 13.42 -40.47 9.27
CA MET A 432 13.82 -41.42 10.30
C MET A 432 13.13 -42.79 10.09
N ASP A 433 11.84 -42.79 9.76
CA ASP A 433 11.07 -44.02 9.48
C ASP A 433 11.61 -44.76 8.24
N ASP A 434 11.91 -44.04 7.15
CA ASP A 434 12.51 -44.62 5.92
C ASP A 434 13.90 -45.23 6.18
N THR A 435 14.69 -44.62 7.07
CA THR A 435 16.04 -45.13 7.40
C THR A 435 15.95 -46.37 8.30
N SER A 436 14.98 -46.41 9.22
CA SER A 436 14.75 -47.54 10.12
C SER A 436 14.22 -48.78 9.39
N SER A 437 13.37 -48.60 8.38
CA SER A 437 12.83 -49.67 7.53
C SER A 437 13.87 -50.25 6.57
N ASN A 438 14.73 -49.41 5.97
CA ASN A 438 15.86 -49.91 5.16
C ASN A 438 16.90 -50.68 5.99
N SER A 439 17.13 -50.27 7.24
CA SER A 439 18.06 -50.96 8.15
C SER A 439 17.54 -52.35 8.58
N THR A 440 16.22 -52.49 8.76
CA THR A 440 15.59 -53.79 9.10
C THR A 440 15.55 -54.73 7.91
N ASN A 441 15.29 -54.23 6.70
CA ASN A 441 15.33 -55.04 5.47
C ASN A 441 16.75 -55.56 5.16
N HIS A 442 17.79 -54.75 5.39
CA HIS A 442 19.17 -55.17 5.19
C HIS A 442 19.64 -56.21 6.22
N LEU A 443 19.09 -56.18 7.44
CA LEU A 443 19.35 -57.20 8.46
C LEU A 443 18.64 -58.52 8.12
N HIS A 444 17.45 -58.45 7.54
CA HIS A 444 16.67 -59.64 7.14
C HIS A 444 17.26 -60.32 5.88
N SER A 445 17.91 -59.59 4.98
CA SER A 445 18.63 -60.17 3.82
C SER A 445 19.94 -60.85 4.20
N ILE A 446 20.60 -60.42 5.28
CA ILE A 446 21.81 -61.07 5.79
C ILE A 446 21.46 -62.40 6.49
N HIS A 447 20.28 -62.51 7.11
CA HIS A 447 19.86 -63.73 7.80
C HIS A 447 19.27 -64.84 6.92
N LEU A 448 19.02 -64.58 5.62
CA LEU A 448 18.51 -65.55 4.65
C LEU A 448 19.59 -66.04 3.65
N GLY A 449 20.85 -65.65 3.87
CA GLY A 449 21.99 -65.96 2.99
C GLY A 449 22.97 -67.00 3.53
N ASP A 450 22.68 -67.65 4.66
CA ASP A 450 23.50 -68.72 5.25
C ASP A 450 22.82 -70.10 5.15
#